data_AF-A0A7W7YCT6-F1
#
_entry.id   AF-A0A7W7YCT6-F1
#
_cell.length_a   1.000
_cell.length_b   1.000
_cell.length_c   1.000
_cell.angle_alpha   90.00
_cell.angle_beta   90.00
_cell.angle_gamma   90.00
#
_symmetry.space_group_name_H-M   'P 1'
#
loop_
_entity.id
_entity.type
_entity.pdbx_description
1 polymer ?
#
loop_
_entity_poly.entity_id
_entity_poly.type
_entity_poly.pdbx_seq_one_letter_code
_entity_poly.pdbx_strand_id
1 'polypeptide(L)'
;MAVRFYWFKAELNNGGLPQYFWNSSGAFTADQIADLAKIGCQTESEILCSAARKLFGSVTPPTDTTERRTQIQAFYGTHPFNDDDDQERLLQLDGKDDLRSETSHLQDNQKAIAEALCAWFRSNSLFFTRLKDKP
;
A
#
# COMPACT_ATOMS: atom_id res chain seq x y z
N MET A 1 6.41 -10.65 4.06
CA MET A 1 6.96 -10.05 2.84
C MET A 1 6.22 -10.46 1.57
N ALA A 2 6.41 -11.66 0.98
CA ALA A 2 5.76 -12.00 -0.32
C ALA A 2 4.23 -11.76 -0.35
N VAL A 3 3.52 -12.23 0.68
CA VAL A 3 2.06 -12.06 0.78
C VAL A 3 1.66 -10.60 0.90
N ARG A 4 2.44 -9.78 1.63
CA ARG A 4 2.20 -8.33 1.75
C ARG A 4 2.36 -7.62 0.40
N PHE A 5 3.42 -7.95 -0.35
CA PHE A 5 3.60 -7.43 -1.71
C PHE A 5 2.46 -7.83 -2.65
N TYR A 6 1.96 -9.07 -2.54
CA TYR A 6 0.83 -9.53 -3.33
C TYR A 6 -0.44 -8.70 -3.04
N TRP A 7 -0.79 -8.53 -1.76
CA TRP A 7 -1.95 -7.71 -1.38
C TRP A 7 -1.75 -6.24 -1.75
N PHE A 8 -0.59 -5.67 -1.46
CA PHE A 8 -0.28 -4.28 -1.81
C PHE A 8 -0.48 -4.02 -3.31
N LYS A 9 0.08 -4.88 -4.17
CA LYS A 9 -0.10 -4.79 -5.62
C LYS A 9 -1.57 -4.96 -6.05
N ALA A 10 -2.29 -5.90 -5.45
CA ALA A 10 -3.69 -6.13 -5.78
C ALA A 10 -4.54 -4.88 -5.51
N GLU A 11 -4.33 -4.23 -4.37
CA GLU A 11 -5.07 -3.02 -3.97
C GLU A 11 -4.68 -1.82 -4.83
N LEU A 12 -3.37 -1.62 -5.09
CA LEU A 12 -2.89 -0.59 -6.00
C LEU A 12 -3.55 -0.69 -7.37
N ASN A 13 -3.72 -1.90 -7.91
CA ASN A 13 -4.31 -2.12 -9.22
C ASN A 13 -5.84 -2.05 -9.24
N ASN A 14 -6.49 -2.12 -8.08
CA ASN A 14 -7.95 -2.11 -8.00
C ASN A 14 -8.48 -0.70 -7.73
N GLY A 15 -7.96 -0.02 -6.71
CA GLY A 15 -8.40 1.32 -6.32
C GLY A 15 -7.29 2.22 -5.79
N GLY A 16 -6.03 1.86 -6.04
CA GLY A 16 -4.87 2.65 -5.65
C GLY A 16 -4.56 2.62 -4.14
N LEU A 17 -3.74 3.57 -3.71
CA LEU A 17 -3.40 3.74 -2.30
C LEU A 17 -4.61 4.04 -1.39
N PRO A 18 -5.62 4.83 -1.80
CA PRO A 18 -6.82 5.02 -0.97
C PRO A 18 -7.48 3.69 -0.60
N GLN A 19 -7.61 2.77 -1.56
CA GLN A 19 -8.16 1.45 -1.30
C GLN A 19 -7.25 0.58 -0.44
N TYR A 20 -5.94 0.58 -0.71
CA TYR A 20 -4.96 -0.13 0.13
C TYR A 20 -5.06 0.27 1.60
N PHE A 21 -5.12 1.57 1.88
CA PHE A 21 -5.21 2.09 3.25
C PHE A 21 -6.55 1.77 3.93
N TRP A 22 -7.65 1.78 3.16
CA TRP A 22 -8.99 1.50 3.66
C TRP A 22 -9.22 0.02 4.01
N ASN A 23 -8.61 -0.88 3.24
CA ASN A 23 -8.77 -2.32 3.39
C ASN A 23 -7.90 -2.89 4.52
N SER A 24 -8.10 -4.17 4.83
CA SER A 24 -7.34 -4.86 5.87
C SER A 24 -5.84 -4.95 5.55
N SER A 25 -5.49 -4.93 4.27
CA SER A 25 -4.12 -4.84 3.75
C SER A 25 -3.36 -3.60 4.25
N GLY A 26 -4.06 -2.49 4.51
CA GLY A 26 -3.49 -1.26 5.06
C GLY A 26 -2.88 -1.41 6.46
N ALA A 27 -3.28 -2.44 7.22
CA ALA A 27 -2.67 -2.76 8.52
C ALA A 27 -1.18 -3.11 8.42
N PHE A 28 -0.73 -3.49 7.22
CA PHE A 28 0.66 -3.86 6.95
C PHE A 28 1.49 -2.69 6.40
N THR A 29 1.01 -1.45 6.42
CA THR A 29 1.73 -0.31 5.80
C THR A 29 3.15 -0.16 6.31
N ALA A 30 3.35 -0.17 7.63
CA ALA A 30 4.68 -0.02 8.23
C ALA A 30 5.64 -1.16 7.81
N ASP A 31 5.13 -2.39 7.79
CA ASP A 31 5.87 -3.55 7.29
C ASP A 31 6.17 -3.43 5.80
N GLN A 32 5.24 -2.92 4.99
CA GLN A 32 5.39 -2.78 3.54
C GLN A 32 6.44 -1.72 3.19
N ILE A 33 6.48 -0.61 3.94
CA ILE A 33 7.55 0.39 3.87
C ILE A 33 8.91 -0.25 4.17
N ALA A 34 9.00 -0.96 5.30
CA ALA A 34 10.25 -1.63 5.69
C ALA A 34 10.67 -2.70 4.69
N ASP A 35 9.73 -3.47 4.16
CA ASP A 35 9.97 -4.50 3.13
C ASP A 35 10.49 -3.87 1.83
N LEU A 36 9.92 -2.74 1.37
CA LEU A 36 10.39 -2.00 0.18
C LEU A 36 11.84 -1.52 0.35
N ALA A 37 12.14 -0.86 1.48
CA ALA A 37 13.50 -0.43 1.78
C ALA A 37 14.47 -1.61 1.85
N LYS A 38 14.05 -2.72 2.48
CA LYS A 38 14.86 -3.94 2.65
C LYS A 38 15.24 -4.61 1.33
N ILE A 39 14.39 -4.54 0.31
CA ILE A 39 14.68 -5.09 -1.01
C ILE A 39 15.42 -4.10 -1.94
N GLY A 40 15.76 -2.90 -1.46
CA GLY A 40 16.46 -1.87 -2.23
C GLY A 40 15.54 -0.90 -2.98
N CYS A 41 14.23 -0.97 -2.78
CA CYS A 41 13.24 -0.05 -3.37
C CYS A 41 13.04 1.17 -2.46
N GLN A 42 14.10 1.96 -2.28
CA GLN A 42 14.11 3.11 -1.35
C GLN A 42 13.12 4.20 -1.77
N THR A 43 13.07 4.53 -3.07
CA THR A 43 12.17 5.54 -3.62
C THR A 43 10.70 5.16 -3.37
N GLU A 44 10.34 3.90 -3.63
CA GLU A 44 8.98 3.39 -3.42
C GLU A 44 8.61 3.36 -1.94
N SER A 45 9.56 3.04 -1.07
CA SER A 45 9.41 3.12 0.39
C SER A 45 9.09 4.56 0.83
N GLU A 46 9.81 5.55 0.30
CA GLU A 46 9.60 6.97 0.61
C GLU A 46 8.27 7.50 0.09
N ILE A 47 7.84 7.04 -1.09
CA ILE A 47 6.52 7.36 -1.65
C ILE A 47 5.40 6.84 -0.74
N LEU A 48 5.49 5.59 -0.30
CA LEU A 48 4.49 5.02 0.61
C LEU A 48 4.51 5.71 1.98
N CYS A 49 5.70 6.10 2.48
CA CYS A 49 5.81 6.94 3.69
C CYS A 49 5.13 8.30 3.53
N SER A 50 5.34 8.96 2.39
CA SER A 50 4.73 10.26 2.08
C SER A 50 3.21 10.15 2.07
N ALA A 51 2.68 9.15 1.36
CA ALA A 51 1.24 8.90 1.31
C ALA A 51 0.64 8.61 2.70
N ALA A 52 1.32 7.81 3.52
CA ALA A 52 0.89 7.55 4.90
C ALA A 52 0.88 8.84 5.74
N ARG A 53 1.93 9.67 5.66
CA ARG A 53 1.98 10.95 6.38
C ARG A 53 0.86 11.90 5.96
N LYS A 54 0.53 11.97 4.67
CA LYS A 54 -0.54 12.82 4.16
C LYS A 54 -1.89 12.48 4.79
N LEU A 55 -2.22 11.19 4.87
CA LEU A 55 -3.52 10.73 5.39
C LEU A 55 -3.61 10.64 6.90
N PHE A 56 -2.54 10.18 7.56
CA PHE A 56 -2.59 9.81 8.97
C PHE A 56 -1.73 10.73 9.86
N GLY A 57 -1.02 11.70 9.28
CA GLY A 57 -0.03 12.52 9.98
C GLY A 57 1.21 11.73 10.45
N SER A 58 1.33 10.45 10.09
CA SER A 58 2.40 9.54 10.53
C SER A 58 2.77 8.52 9.44
N VAL A 59 4.01 8.01 9.47
CA VAL A 59 4.47 6.90 8.61
C VAL A 59 4.00 5.53 9.10
N THR A 60 3.45 5.46 10.30
CA THR A 60 2.87 4.24 10.89
C THR A 60 1.37 4.45 11.07
N PRO A 61 0.55 4.17 10.02
CA PRO A 61 -0.89 4.21 10.15
C PRO A 61 -1.37 3.23 11.23
N PRO A 62 -2.54 3.45 11.84
CA PRO A 62 -3.14 2.50 12.77
C PRO A 62 -3.26 1.09 12.15
N THR A 63 -2.99 0.05 12.94
CA THR A 63 -3.23 -1.33 12.49
C THR A 63 -4.71 -1.70 12.58
N ASP A 64 -5.45 -1.04 13.48
CA ASP A 64 -6.90 -1.19 13.59
C ASP A 64 -7.61 -0.62 12.35
N THR A 65 -8.54 -1.41 11.81
CA THR A 65 -9.23 -1.03 10.57
C THR A 65 -10.25 0.07 10.81
N THR A 66 -10.94 0.06 11.96
CA THR A 66 -11.92 1.09 12.29
C THR A 66 -11.20 2.42 12.49
N GLU A 67 -10.10 2.44 13.24
CA GLU A 67 -9.30 3.65 13.47
C GLU A 67 -8.75 4.23 12.17
N ARG A 68 -8.18 3.41 11.27
CA ARG A 68 -7.74 3.91 9.95
C ARG A 68 -8.88 4.53 9.17
N ARG A 69 -10.02 3.84 9.09
CA ARG A 69 -11.18 4.34 8.33
C ARG A 69 -11.72 5.64 8.91
N THR A 70 -11.75 5.79 10.23
CA THR A 70 -12.11 7.06 10.87
C THR A 70 -11.17 8.19 10.49
N GLN A 71 -9.85 7.96 10.48
CA GLN A 71 -8.88 8.98 10.05
C GLN A 71 -9.00 9.32 8.56
N ILE A 72 -9.17 8.31 7.71
CA ILE A 72 -9.37 8.49 6.25
C ILE A 72 -10.67 9.26 5.98
N GLN A 73 -11.76 8.94 6.68
CA GLN A 73 -13.02 9.68 6.58
C GLN A 73 -12.88 11.10 7.11
N ALA A 74 -12.11 11.34 8.18
CA ALA A 74 -11.85 12.69 8.65
C ALA A 74 -11.08 13.54 7.61
N PHE A 75 -10.18 12.91 6.85
CA PHE A 75 -9.44 13.56 5.77
C PHE A 75 -10.31 13.81 4.52
N TYR A 76 -10.95 12.77 4.00
CA TYR A 76 -11.72 12.84 2.77
C TYR A 76 -13.16 13.33 2.95
N GLY A 77 -13.70 13.32 4.16
CA GLY A 77 -15.12 13.62 4.44
C GLY A 77 -16.07 12.49 4.03
N THR A 78 -15.58 11.48 3.32
CA THR A 78 -16.38 10.39 2.75
C THR A 78 -15.52 9.15 2.44
N HIS A 79 -16.14 8.12 1.87
CA HIS A 79 -15.44 6.93 1.37
C HIS A 79 -14.46 7.31 0.25
N PRO A 80 -13.20 6.82 0.25
CA PRO A 80 -12.12 7.47 -0.49
C PRO A 80 -11.87 6.92 -1.92
N PHE A 81 -12.59 5.89 -2.35
CA PHE A 81 -12.50 5.35 -3.72
C PHE A 81 -13.88 4.93 -4.23
N ASN A 82 -14.04 4.81 -5.55
CA ASN A 82 -15.31 4.47 -6.17
C ASN A 82 -15.62 2.96 -5.98
N ASP A 83 -16.59 2.66 -5.13
CA ASP A 83 -17.15 1.32 -4.92
C ASP A 83 -18.66 1.25 -5.23
N ASP A 84 -19.31 2.38 -5.50
CA ASP A 84 -20.78 2.48 -5.62
C ASP A 84 -21.33 3.48 -6.66
N ASP A 85 -20.51 4.00 -7.59
CA ASP A 85 -20.92 4.95 -8.67
C ASP A 85 -21.66 6.22 -8.18
N ASP A 86 -21.50 6.61 -6.91
CA ASP A 86 -22.12 7.80 -6.33
C ASP A 86 -21.37 9.09 -6.75
N GLN A 87 -21.91 9.79 -7.74
CA GLN A 87 -21.34 11.04 -8.25
C GLN A 87 -21.33 12.18 -7.22
N GLU A 88 -22.31 12.27 -6.33
CA GLU A 88 -22.39 13.34 -5.32
C GLU A 88 -21.27 13.18 -4.28
N ARG A 89 -20.97 11.93 -3.92
CA ARG A 89 -19.80 11.59 -3.10
C ARG A 89 -18.48 11.97 -3.77
N LEU A 90 -18.32 11.66 -5.06
CA LEU A 90 -17.09 11.94 -5.80
C LEU A 90 -16.78 13.44 -5.88
N LEU A 91 -17.79 14.31 -5.91
CA LEU A 91 -17.62 15.77 -5.86
C LEU A 91 -16.97 16.24 -4.55
N GLN A 92 -17.14 15.51 -3.44
CA GLN A 92 -16.51 15.86 -2.15
C GLN A 92 -15.00 15.59 -2.12
N LEU A 93 -14.50 14.82 -3.09
CA LEU A 93 -13.08 14.53 -3.27
C LEU A 93 -12.40 15.56 -4.19
N ASP A 94 -13.16 16.46 -4.82
CA ASP A 94 -12.60 17.47 -5.71
C ASP A 94 -11.61 18.39 -4.98
N GLY A 95 -10.44 18.59 -5.57
CA GLY A 95 -9.34 19.35 -4.99
C GLY A 95 -8.64 18.69 -3.78
N LYS A 96 -9.07 17.51 -3.32
CA LYS A 96 -8.35 16.75 -2.30
C LYS A 96 -7.23 15.92 -2.92
N ASP A 97 -6.18 15.68 -2.13
CA ASP A 97 -5.10 14.79 -2.55
C ASP A 97 -5.60 13.34 -2.57
N ASP A 98 -5.85 12.81 -3.76
CA ASP A 98 -6.32 11.44 -4.00
C ASP A 98 -5.18 10.41 -4.06
N LEU A 99 -3.94 10.85 -3.74
CA LEU A 99 -2.72 10.04 -3.82
C LEU A 99 -2.48 9.43 -5.20
N ARG A 100 -3.02 10.03 -6.27
CA ARG A 100 -2.88 9.52 -7.63
C ARG A 100 -1.45 9.52 -8.10
N SER A 101 -0.67 10.56 -7.78
CA SER A 101 0.73 10.63 -8.17
C SER A 101 1.55 9.51 -7.52
N GLU A 102 1.37 9.28 -6.22
CA GLU A 102 2.01 8.18 -5.50
C GLU A 102 1.56 6.82 -6.02
N THR A 103 0.26 6.66 -6.27
CA THR A 103 -0.32 5.43 -6.82
C THR A 103 0.29 5.12 -8.20
N SER A 104 0.31 6.08 -9.12
CA SER A 104 0.86 5.89 -10.46
C SER A 104 2.35 5.54 -10.41
N HIS A 105 3.14 6.23 -9.58
CA HIS A 105 4.57 5.91 -9.45
C HIS A 105 4.78 4.48 -8.97
N LEU A 106 4.04 4.05 -7.93
CA LEU A 106 4.13 2.69 -7.42
C LEU A 106 3.64 1.64 -8.45
N GLN A 107 2.64 1.98 -9.26
CA GLN A 107 2.15 1.14 -10.35
C GLN A 107 3.20 0.98 -11.46
N ASP A 108 3.81 2.07 -11.91
CA ASP A 108 4.82 2.07 -12.97
C ASP A 108 6.06 1.25 -12.58
N ASN A 109 6.40 1.24 -11.28
CA ASN A 109 7.56 0.50 -10.77
C ASN A 109 7.24 -0.92 -10.27
N GLN A 110 6.02 -1.45 -10.44
CA GLN A 110 5.66 -2.80 -9.96
C GLN A 110 6.59 -3.90 -10.49
N LYS A 111 7.06 -3.76 -11.75
CA LYS A 111 8.01 -4.71 -12.33
C LYS A 111 9.35 -4.68 -11.60
N ALA A 112 9.90 -3.48 -11.39
CA ALA A 112 11.17 -3.30 -10.69
C ALA A 112 11.10 -3.79 -9.23
N ILE A 113 10.00 -3.49 -8.53
CA ILE A 113 9.71 -4.02 -7.19
C ILE A 113 9.71 -5.56 -7.19
N ALA A 114 9.02 -6.18 -8.15
CA ALA A 114 8.95 -7.64 -8.24
C ALA A 114 10.32 -8.28 -8.53
N GLU A 115 11.12 -7.67 -9.41
CA GLU A 115 12.49 -8.10 -9.71
C GLU A 115 13.40 -8.00 -8.48
N ALA A 116 13.33 -6.89 -7.74
CA ALA A 116 14.06 -6.67 -6.50
C ALA A 116 13.66 -7.68 -5.42
N LEU A 117 12.36 -7.94 -5.26
CA LEU A 117 11.84 -8.95 -4.35
C LEU A 117 12.36 -10.35 -4.70
N CYS A 118 12.37 -10.72 -5.99
CA CYS A 118 12.92 -12.00 -6.44
C CYS A 118 14.44 -12.10 -6.21
N ALA A 119 15.18 -11.03 -6.49
CA ALA A 119 16.62 -10.97 -6.22
C ALA A 119 16.92 -11.12 -4.73
N TRP A 120 16.13 -10.47 -3.87
CA TRP A 120 16.22 -10.62 -2.43
C TRP A 120 15.94 -12.07 -2.03
N PHE A 121 14.86 -12.69 -2.51
CA PHE A 121 14.56 -14.10 -2.20
C PHE A 121 15.68 -15.06 -2.61
N ARG A 122 16.25 -14.91 -3.81
CA ARG A 122 17.38 -15.73 -4.27
C ARG A 122 18.62 -15.57 -3.38
N SER A 123 18.92 -14.34 -2.98
CA SER A 123 20.06 -14.03 -2.11
C SER A 123 19.84 -14.44 -0.65
N ASN A 124 18.59 -14.74 -0.28
CA ASN A 124 18.15 -15.09 1.07
C ASN A 124 17.51 -16.48 1.10
N SER A 125 17.93 -17.39 0.22
CA SER A 125 17.34 -18.72 0.03
C SER A 125 17.33 -19.56 1.30
N LEU A 126 18.28 -19.34 2.22
CA LEU A 126 18.39 -20.04 3.50
C LEU A 126 17.12 -19.90 4.36
N PHE A 127 16.39 -18.79 4.27
CA PHE A 127 15.14 -18.57 5.01
C PHE A 127 13.96 -19.41 4.50
N PHE A 128 14.09 -20.01 3.31
CA PHE A 128 13.01 -20.72 2.62
C PHE A 128 13.24 -22.24 2.53
N THR A 129 14.32 -22.73 3.14
CA THR A 129 14.72 -24.16 3.17
C THR A 129 13.72 -25.08 3.87
N ARG A 130 12.71 -24.54 4.56
CA ARG A 130 11.69 -25.30 5.31
C ARG A 130 10.28 -25.18 4.73
N LEU A 131 10.10 -24.54 3.57
CA LEU A 131 8.88 -24.70 2.78
C LEU A 131 8.93 -26.13 2.22
N LYS A 132 8.48 -27.07 3.06
CA LYS A 132 8.56 -28.51 2.82
C LYS A 132 8.34 -28.81 1.35
N ASP A 133 9.34 -29.42 0.72
CA ASP A 133 9.12 -30.35 -0.37
C ASP A 133 7.93 -31.23 0.08
N LYS A 134 6.78 -31.09 -0.58
CA LYS A 134 5.65 -31.95 -0.26
C LYS A 134 6.07 -33.41 -0.52
N PRO A 135 5.54 -34.37 0.27
CA PRO A 135 5.87 -35.78 0.18
C PRO A 135 5.62 -36.37 -1.20
#